data_AF-A0A960G5Z5-F1
#
_entry.id   AF-A0A960G5Z5-F1
#
_cell.length_a   1.000
_cell.length_b   1.000
_cell.length_c   1.000
_cell.angle_alpha   90.00
_cell.angle_beta   90.00
_cell.angle_gamma   90.00
#
_symmetry.space_group_name_H-M   'P 1'
#
loop_
_entity.id
_entity.type
_entity.pdbx_description
1 polymer ?
#
loop_
_entity_poly.entity_id
_entity_poly.type
_entity_poly.pdbx_seq_one_letter_code
_entity_poly.pdbx_strand_id
1 'polypeptide(L)'
;MARKIAPDAVLALGDTQYERGGFKAFRRSYDKSWGTLKRVTAAVPGNHEYHTAGAKGFYRYFGLSSPGYRVTTLGSWRVYLLNSNCDFIDCAAERSWLEADLAAHPVTCSAIAMHFPRYSSGPHGNNPSVSGFWRIARR
;
A
#
# COMPACT_ATOMS: atom_id res chain seq x y z
N MET A 1 -6.68 -18.52 -10.88
CA MET A 1 -5.54 -19.14 -10.17
C MET A 1 -5.48 -18.67 -8.73
N ALA A 2 -5.31 -17.37 -8.44
CA ALA A 2 -5.29 -16.84 -7.07
C ALA A 2 -6.50 -17.22 -6.20
N ARG A 3 -7.72 -17.16 -6.73
CA ARG A 3 -8.94 -17.57 -6.00
C ARG A 3 -8.93 -19.04 -5.55
N LYS A 4 -8.22 -19.92 -6.26
CA LYS A 4 -8.15 -21.36 -5.91
C LYS A 4 -7.29 -21.62 -4.67
N ILE A 5 -6.41 -20.68 -4.31
CA ILE A 5 -5.60 -20.73 -3.08
C ILE A 5 -6.47 -20.38 -1.86
N ALA A 6 -7.68 -19.84 -2.07
CA ALA A 6 -8.60 -19.40 -1.03
C ALA A 6 -7.91 -18.54 0.06
N PRO A 7 -7.24 -17.44 -0.33
CA PRO A 7 -6.46 -16.66 0.62
C PRO A 7 -7.35 -15.95 1.64
N ASP A 8 -6.92 -15.93 2.91
CA ASP A 8 -7.55 -15.12 3.96
C ASP A 8 -7.38 -13.62 3.73
N ALA A 9 -6.26 -13.23 3.10
CA ALA A 9 -5.96 -11.85 2.76
C ALA A 9 -5.09 -11.73 1.50
N VAL A 10 -5.22 -10.61 0.80
CA VAL A 10 -4.36 -10.20 -0.32
C VAL A 10 -3.73 -8.86 0.02
N LEU A 11 -2.40 -8.78 -0.02
CA LEU A 11 -1.69 -7.50 0.02
C LEU A 11 -1.44 -7.03 -1.41
N ALA A 12 -2.03 -5.90 -1.80
CA ALA A 12 -1.80 -5.28 -3.09
C ALA A 12 -0.83 -4.10 -2.93
N LEU A 13 0.43 -4.30 -3.34
CA LEU A 13 1.58 -3.43 -3.06
C LEU A 13 1.75 -2.29 -4.07
N GLY A 14 0.64 -1.64 -4.43
CA GLY A 14 0.63 -0.56 -5.43
C GLY A 14 0.57 -1.06 -6.86
N ASP A 15 0.47 -0.10 -7.79
CA ASP A 15 0.40 -0.32 -9.22
C ASP A 15 -0.68 -1.34 -9.62
N THR A 16 -1.82 -1.18 -8.97
CA THR A 16 -3.00 -2.00 -9.18
C THR A 16 -3.75 -1.64 -10.45
N GLN A 17 -3.46 -0.48 -11.05
CA GLN A 17 -3.88 -0.20 -12.42
C GLN A 17 -2.87 0.63 -13.22
N TYR A 18 -2.52 0.10 -14.39
CA TYR A 18 -1.63 0.72 -15.38
C TYR A 18 -2.39 1.33 -16.57
N GLU A 19 -1.79 2.28 -17.29
CA GLU A 19 -0.63 3.12 -16.90
C GLU A 19 -1.06 4.27 -15.97
N ARG A 20 -2.38 4.47 -15.82
CA ARG A 20 -3.01 5.54 -15.06
C ARG A 20 -4.12 4.97 -14.20
N GLY A 21 -4.03 5.12 -12.88
CA GLY A 21 -4.99 4.56 -11.91
C GLY A 21 -6.37 5.22 -11.86
N GLY A 22 -7.03 5.41 -13.00
CA GLY A 22 -8.37 5.98 -13.08
C GLY A 22 -9.46 4.98 -12.68
N PHE A 23 -10.51 5.43 -11.99
CA PHE A 23 -11.61 4.58 -11.51
C PHE A 23 -12.27 3.73 -12.62
N LYS A 24 -12.55 4.33 -13.79
CA LYS A 24 -13.11 3.60 -14.93
C LYS A 24 -12.15 2.53 -15.46
N ALA A 25 -10.84 2.76 -15.37
CA ALA A 25 -9.84 1.78 -15.77
C ALA A 25 -9.82 0.62 -14.77
N PHE A 26 -9.83 0.88 -13.46
CA PHE A 26 -9.94 -0.17 -12.43
C PHE A 26 -11.13 -1.10 -12.69
N ARG A 27 -12.32 -0.54 -12.95
CA ARG A 27 -13.53 -1.31 -13.29
C ARG A 27 -13.41 -2.16 -14.57
N ARG A 28 -12.49 -1.81 -15.47
CA ARG A 28 -12.31 -2.53 -16.74
C ARG A 28 -11.19 -3.58 -16.70
N SER A 29 -10.23 -3.47 -15.79
CA SER A 29 -9.07 -4.38 -15.70
C SER A 29 -8.98 -5.09 -14.35
N TYR A 30 -8.62 -4.38 -13.28
CA TYR A 30 -8.41 -5.00 -11.95
C TYR A 30 -9.68 -5.70 -11.47
N ASP A 31 -10.85 -5.05 -11.61
CA ASP A 31 -12.15 -5.58 -11.18
C ASP A 31 -12.50 -6.92 -11.84
N LYS A 32 -12.12 -7.10 -13.11
CA LYS A 32 -12.37 -8.33 -13.88
C LYS A 32 -11.43 -9.49 -13.52
N SER A 33 -10.39 -9.22 -12.74
CA SER A 33 -9.34 -10.19 -12.39
C SER A 33 -9.22 -10.33 -10.87
N TRP A 34 -8.33 -9.56 -10.26
CA TRP A 34 -8.09 -9.51 -8.83
C TRP A 34 -9.28 -8.93 -8.04
N GLY A 35 -10.19 -8.22 -8.69
CA GLY A 35 -11.44 -7.70 -8.11
C GLY A 35 -12.29 -8.77 -7.45
N THR A 36 -12.20 -10.03 -7.90
CA THR A 36 -12.87 -11.16 -7.25
C THR A 36 -12.40 -11.42 -5.82
N LEU A 37 -11.21 -10.95 -5.44
CA LEU A 37 -10.63 -11.02 -4.09
C LEU A 37 -10.64 -9.67 -3.38
N LYS A 38 -11.28 -8.63 -3.95
CA LYS A 38 -11.24 -7.25 -3.43
C LYS A 38 -11.68 -7.17 -1.97
N ARG A 39 -12.66 -7.98 -1.54
CA ARG A 39 -13.16 -8.00 -0.15
C ARG A 39 -12.09 -8.38 0.87
N VAL A 40 -11.12 -9.20 0.48
CA VAL A 40 -9.98 -9.61 1.32
C VAL A 40 -8.69 -8.87 0.93
N THR A 41 -8.78 -7.84 0.09
CA THR A 41 -7.61 -7.10 -0.38
C THR A 41 -7.33 -5.90 0.50
N ALA A 42 -6.14 -5.87 1.10
CA ALA A 42 -5.57 -4.71 1.73
C ALA A 42 -4.59 -4.05 0.74
N ALA A 43 -5.03 -2.95 0.12
CA ALA A 43 -4.27 -2.25 -0.92
C ALA A 43 -3.58 -0.99 -0.40
N VAL A 44 -2.41 -0.70 -0.98
CA VAL A 44 -1.70 0.58 -0.97
C VAL A 44 -1.55 1.12 -2.39
N PRO A 45 -1.43 2.44 -2.60
CA PRO A 45 -1.19 3.01 -3.92
C PRO A 45 0.29 2.92 -4.31
N GLY A 46 0.57 2.68 -5.59
CA GLY A 46 1.86 2.87 -6.24
C GLY A 46 1.91 4.16 -7.04
N ASN A 47 2.99 4.37 -7.80
CA ASN A 47 3.14 5.60 -8.57
C ASN A 47 2.12 5.71 -9.72
N HIS A 48 1.70 4.58 -10.30
CA HIS A 48 0.76 4.62 -11.42
C HIS A 48 -0.64 5.12 -11.02
N GLU A 49 -0.99 4.98 -9.74
CA GLU A 49 -2.20 5.58 -9.19
C GLU A 49 -2.15 7.12 -9.16
N TYR A 50 -0.97 7.68 -8.86
CA TYR A 50 -0.73 9.13 -8.78
C TYR A 50 -0.59 9.84 -10.12
N HIS A 51 -0.53 9.11 -11.24
CA HIS A 51 -0.76 9.72 -12.54
C HIS A 51 -2.19 10.27 -12.71
N THR A 52 -3.09 10.02 -11.74
CA THR A 52 -4.34 10.76 -11.55
C THR A 52 -4.26 11.70 -10.36
N ALA A 53 -4.95 12.84 -10.41
CA ALA A 53 -4.92 13.83 -9.35
C ALA A 53 -5.25 13.21 -7.98
N GLY A 54 -4.27 13.20 -7.07
CA GLY A 54 -4.38 12.66 -5.71
C GLY A 54 -4.80 11.18 -5.66
N ALA A 55 -4.44 10.38 -6.67
CA ALA A 55 -4.82 8.96 -6.77
C ALA A 55 -6.34 8.70 -6.60
N LYS A 56 -7.20 9.67 -6.97
CA LYS A 56 -8.66 9.62 -6.76
C LYS A 56 -9.31 8.35 -7.30
N GLY A 57 -8.80 7.80 -8.40
CA GLY A 57 -9.35 6.58 -8.98
C GLY A 57 -9.13 5.34 -8.12
N PHE A 58 -7.95 5.22 -7.51
CA PHE A 58 -7.61 4.15 -6.55
C PHE A 58 -8.46 4.24 -5.29
N TYR A 59 -8.49 5.41 -4.64
CA TYR A 59 -9.25 5.62 -3.41
C TYR A 59 -10.74 5.37 -3.62
N ARG A 60 -11.31 5.85 -4.73
CA ARG A 60 -12.70 5.56 -5.09
C ARG A 60 -12.94 4.07 -5.36
N TYR A 61 -12.00 3.39 -6.03
CA TYR A 61 -12.16 1.97 -6.35
C TYR A 61 -12.11 1.11 -5.08
N PHE A 62 -11.10 1.29 -4.22
CA PHE A 62 -10.95 0.50 -2.99
C PHE A 62 -11.82 0.98 -1.82
N GLY A 63 -12.50 2.12 -1.94
CA GLY A 63 -13.36 2.65 -0.87
C GLY A 63 -12.55 3.20 0.31
N LEU A 64 -11.43 3.86 0.01
CA LEU A 64 -10.49 4.41 0.98
C LEU A 64 -10.46 5.95 0.88
N SER A 65 -9.98 6.62 1.92
CA SER A 65 -9.67 8.06 1.90
C SER A 65 -8.19 8.28 1.63
N SER A 66 -7.84 9.39 0.95
CA SER A 66 -6.45 9.84 0.83
C SER A 66 -5.99 10.47 2.15
N PRO A 67 -4.72 10.30 2.59
CA PRO A 67 -3.60 9.61 1.92
C PRO A 67 -3.56 8.08 2.14
N GLY A 68 -4.55 7.50 2.80
CA GLY A 68 -4.81 6.05 2.79
C GLY A 68 -3.85 5.15 3.55
N TYR A 69 -2.81 5.72 4.17
CA TYR A 69 -1.99 4.98 5.11
C TYR A 69 -2.79 4.62 6.35
N ARG A 70 -2.65 3.38 6.82
CA ARG A 70 -3.44 2.82 7.92
C ARG A 70 -2.81 1.55 8.46
N VAL A 71 -3.32 1.07 9.58
CA VAL A 71 -2.98 -0.25 10.12
C VAL A 71 -4.20 -1.15 10.08
N THR A 72 -3.99 -2.43 9.81
CA THR A 72 -5.03 -3.48 9.88
C THR A 72 -4.48 -4.71 10.57
N THR A 73 -5.37 -5.54 11.10
CA THR A 73 -5.01 -6.86 11.63
C THR A 73 -5.33 -7.92 10.58
N LEU A 74 -4.35 -8.74 10.19
CA LEU A 74 -4.52 -9.90 9.31
C LEU A 74 -4.07 -11.15 10.08
N GLY A 75 -5.02 -11.92 10.59
CA GLY A 75 -4.72 -13.01 11.52
C GLY A 75 -4.03 -12.46 12.78
N SER A 76 -2.85 -12.98 13.10
CA SER A 76 -2.02 -12.51 14.22
C SER A 76 -1.11 -11.33 13.87
N TRP A 77 -1.12 -10.85 12.63
CA TRP A 77 -0.21 -9.80 12.16
C TRP A 77 -0.85 -8.41 12.25
N ARG A 78 -0.12 -7.46 12.83
CA ARG A 78 -0.39 -6.03 12.69
C ARG A 78 0.29 -5.52 11.42
N VAL A 79 -0.48 -5.22 10.39
CA VAL A 79 0.03 -4.84 9.07
C VAL A 79 -0.19 -3.36 8.82
N TYR A 80 0.91 -2.64 8.68
CA TYR A 80 0.97 -1.22 8.34
C TYR A 80 0.95 -1.07 6.83
N LEU A 81 -0.15 -0.55 6.30
CA LEU A 81 -0.32 -0.22 4.88
C LEU A 81 0.13 1.22 4.70
N LEU A 82 1.31 1.43 4.11
CA LEU A 82 1.92 2.74 3.97
C LEU A 82 1.84 3.25 2.55
N ASN A 83 1.72 4.56 2.41
CA ASN A 83 1.73 5.25 1.13
C ASN A 83 3.13 5.81 0.85
N SER A 84 3.94 5.04 0.14
CA SER A 84 5.34 5.43 -0.11
C SER A 84 5.52 6.55 -1.15
N ASN A 85 4.46 7.17 -1.67
CA ASN A 85 4.52 8.17 -2.73
C ASN A 85 4.85 9.58 -2.19
N CYS A 86 6.04 9.72 -1.60
CA CYS A 86 6.45 10.91 -0.86
C CYS A 86 6.56 12.19 -1.69
N ASP A 87 6.58 12.10 -3.02
CA ASP A 87 6.49 13.28 -3.90
C ASP A 87 5.07 13.86 -3.98
N PHE A 88 4.06 13.10 -3.54
CA PHE A 88 2.64 13.46 -3.66
C PHE A 88 1.94 13.65 -2.32
N ILE A 89 2.53 13.21 -1.21
CA ILE A 89 1.96 13.31 0.14
C ILE A 89 3.01 13.69 1.18
N ASP A 90 2.55 14.12 2.35
CA ASP A 90 3.42 14.38 3.49
C ASP A 90 3.86 13.07 4.18
N CYS A 91 4.95 12.48 3.69
CA CYS A 91 5.58 11.33 4.34
C CYS A 91 6.24 11.65 5.69
N ALA A 92 6.41 12.92 6.08
CA ALA A 92 6.86 13.24 7.43
C ALA A 92 5.72 12.99 8.44
N ALA A 93 4.52 13.47 8.12
CA ALA A 93 3.31 13.18 8.91
C ALA A 93 3.05 11.67 9.02
N GLU A 94 3.14 10.93 7.91
CA GLU A 94 2.95 9.47 7.92
C GLU A 94 4.00 8.74 8.77
N ARG A 95 5.26 9.15 8.71
CA ARG A 95 6.33 8.57 9.53
C ARG A 95 6.13 8.83 11.02
N SER A 96 5.76 10.06 11.39
CA SER A 96 5.46 10.41 12.78
C SER A 96 4.30 9.58 13.31
N TRP A 97 3.25 9.38 12.50
CA TRP A 97 2.13 8.50 12.83
C TRP A 97 2.58 7.05 13.03
N LEU A 98 3.38 6.51 12.11
CA LEU A 98 3.90 5.13 12.20
C LEU A 98 4.75 4.92 13.46
N GLU A 99 5.65 5.85 13.75
CA GLU A 99 6.53 5.77 14.93
C GLU A 99 5.72 5.80 16.22
N ALA A 100 4.70 6.66 16.31
CA ALA A 100 3.80 6.72 17.46
C ALA A 100 2.97 5.43 17.61
N ASP A 101 2.43 4.90 16.52
CA ASP A 101 1.59 3.69 16.58
C ASP A 101 2.40 2.45 16.97
N LEU A 102 3.61 2.28 16.41
CA LEU A 102 4.52 1.19 16.79
C LEU A 102 4.91 1.26 18.27
N ALA A 103 5.20 2.46 18.79
CA ALA A 103 5.54 2.64 20.20
C ALA A 103 4.37 2.30 21.13
N ALA A 104 3.14 2.62 20.73
CA ALA A 104 1.94 2.35 21.51
C ALA A 104 1.47 0.88 21.45
N HIS A 105 1.89 0.12 20.42
CA HIS A 105 1.44 -1.24 20.16
C HIS A 105 2.61 -2.21 19.96
N PRO A 106 3.38 -2.53 21.03
CA PRO A 106 4.44 -3.52 20.93
C PRO A 106 3.83 -4.88 20.60
N VAL A 107 4.11 -5.40 19.41
CA VAL A 107 3.64 -6.71 18.94
C VAL A 107 4.78 -7.53 18.38
N THR A 108 4.71 -8.84 18.56
CA THR A 108 5.73 -9.77 18.04
C THR A 108 5.62 -9.97 16.52
N CYS A 109 4.41 -9.85 15.96
CA CYS A 109 4.16 -10.04 14.53
C CYS A 109 3.64 -8.73 13.91
N SER A 110 4.54 -7.94 13.33
CA SER A 110 4.21 -6.78 12.52
C SER A 110 4.78 -6.88 11.11
N ALA A 111 4.10 -6.25 10.16
CA ALA A 111 4.57 -6.15 8.78
C ALA A 111 4.27 -4.76 8.22
N ILE A 112 5.10 -4.31 7.27
CA ILE A 112 4.86 -3.10 6.49
C ILE A 112 4.59 -3.51 5.04
N ALA A 113 3.50 -3.02 4.49
CA ALA A 113 3.12 -3.14 3.09
C ALA A 113 3.22 -1.75 2.43
N MET A 114 4.09 -1.60 1.44
CA MET A 114 4.29 -0.36 0.69
C MET A 114 4.78 -0.66 -0.73
N HIS A 115 4.71 0.34 -1.62
CA HIS A 115 5.04 0.16 -3.03
C HIS A 115 6.55 0.26 -3.31
N PHE A 116 7.21 1.32 -2.83
CA PHE A 116 8.62 1.54 -3.15
C PHE A 116 9.58 0.76 -2.25
N PRO A 117 10.56 0.02 -2.82
CA PRO A 117 11.58 -0.66 -2.04
C PRO A 117 12.72 0.29 -1.63
N ARG A 118 13.27 0.12 -0.43
CA ARG A 118 14.50 0.83 -0.05
C ARG A 118 15.73 0.26 -0.72
N TYR A 119 15.75 -1.05 -0.89
CA TYR A 119 16.83 -1.81 -1.49
C TYR A 119 16.25 -2.69 -2.59
N SER A 120 16.82 -2.63 -3.78
CA SER A 120 16.42 -3.46 -4.91
C SER A 120 17.61 -3.71 -5.84
N SER A 121 17.73 -4.94 -6.31
CA SER A 121 18.64 -5.33 -7.40
C SER A 121 17.96 -5.30 -8.77
N GLY A 122 16.70 -4.86 -8.83
CA GLY A 122 15.94 -4.70 -10.07
C GLY A 122 16.25 -3.40 -10.82
N PRO A 123 15.70 -3.23 -12.02
CA PRO A 123 16.04 -2.11 -12.92
C PRO A 123 15.69 -0.72 -12.35
N HIS A 124 14.72 -0.64 -11.43
CA HIS A 124 14.34 0.61 -10.77
C HIS A 124 15.24 0.99 -9.58
N GLY A 125 16.10 0.07 -9.11
CA GLY A 125 17.08 0.33 -8.07
C GLY A 125 16.51 0.70 -6.70
N ASN A 126 17.41 1.20 -5.85
CA ASN A 126 17.09 1.63 -4.48
C ASN A 126 16.26 2.91 -4.48
N ASN A 127 15.29 3.03 -3.56
CA ASN A 127 14.59 4.29 -3.33
C ASN A 127 14.95 4.92 -1.96
N PRO A 128 15.77 5.98 -1.92
CA PRO A 128 16.14 6.65 -0.66
C PRO A 128 14.98 7.37 0.04
N SER A 129 13.91 7.73 -0.67
CA SER A 129 12.76 8.47 -0.08
C SER A 129 12.09 7.69 1.05
N VAL A 130 12.08 6.35 0.97
CA VAL A 130 11.49 5.47 2.00
C VAL A 130 12.48 5.10 3.13
N SER A 131 13.66 5.72 3.18
CA SER A 131 14.66 5.46 4.23
C SER A 131 14.14 5.74 5.65
N GLY A 132 13.29 6.75 5.80
CA GLY A 132 12.66 7.07 7.07
C GLY A 132 11.76 5.96 7.61
N PHE A 133 10.91 5.37 6.74
CA PHE A 133 10.09 4.21 7.11
C PHE A 133 10.94 3.02 7.52
N TRP A 134 12.01 2.74 6.77
CA TRP A 134 12.93 1.64 7.09
C TRP A 134 13.66 1.81 8.42
N ARG A 135 14.05 3.03 8.77
CA ARG A 135 14.68 3.30 10.07
C ARG A 135 13.72 3.05 11.22
N ILE A 136 12.45 3.41 11.06
CA ILE A 136 11.40 3.17 12.06
C ILE A 136 11.14 1.67 12.21
N ALA A 137 11.00 0.96 11.08
CA ALA A 137 10.69 -0.47 11.06
C ALA A 137 11.77 -1.40 11.64
N ARG A 138 13.00 -0.91 11.80
CA ARG A 138 14.15 -1.68 12.31
C ARG A 138 14.40 -1.48 13.82
N ARG A 139 13.57 -0.69 14.48
CA ARG A 139 13.62 -0.50 15.93
C ARG A 139 12.71 -1.51 16.61
#